data_AF-A0A967WL50-F1
#
_entry.id   AF-A0A967WL50-F1
#
_cell.length_a   1.000
_cell.length_b   1.000
_cell.length_c   1.000
_cell.angle_alpha   90.00
_cell.angle_beta   90.00
_cell.angle_gamma   90.00
#
_symmetry.space_group_name_H-M   'P 1'
#
loop_
_entity.id
_entity.type
_entity.pdbx_description
1 polymer ?
#
loop_
_entity_poly.entity_id
_entity_poly.type
_entity_poly.pdbx_seq_one_letter_code
_entity_poly.pdbx_strand_id
1 'polypeptide(L)'
;VRRALHLLHRFWRETLGMGSRVESERSERALLSVPFVDYARGDGPSIGPGQDEEWTPEIISDEVGWVHNYRGLWGLDTHDPIGGERAPAGPKHDRDGSVRQSWHDPVGWAGLDKVYPPAKLPGEITLRLAEVQGEVEALTESIAENREAVRKLALDVEALRISEHTSTLHRQKTGTLEEEQEALQALKARRTELVETWQALDSYRQRVERGDEDEPAAHLRHEVHPEPPLPAQHRIMEIWAALSSAMLLLILLLLVLFQPEHWFWWLVGLGVVYGAVEATARR
;
A
#
# COMPACT_ATOMS: atom_id res chain seq x y z
N VAL A 1 12.57 21.33 11.78
CA VAL A 1 12.72 21.14 10.31
C VAL A 1 12.63 19.67 9.91
N ARG A 2 13.55 18.77 10.29
CA ARG A 2 13.49 17.34 9.93
C ARG A 2 12.16 16.62 10.26
N ARG A 3 11.59 16.82 11.45
CA ARG A 3 10.29 16.21 11.82
C ARG A 3 9.12 16.70 10.98
N ALA A 4 9.10 18.00 10.65
CA ALA A 4 8.06 18.57 9.79
C ALA A 4 8.18 18.04 8.35
N LEU A 5 9.41 17.86 7.86
CA LEU A 5 9.68 17.27 6.55
C LEU A 5 9.29 15.79 6.47
N HIS A 6 9.52 15.01 7.54
CA HIS A 6 9.05 13.61 7.61
C HIS A 6 7.52 13.51 7.61
N LEU A 7 6.83 14.40 8.32
CA LEU A 7 5.37 14.44 8.32
C LEU A 7 4.82 14.81 6.94
N LEU A 8 5.49 15.72 6.24
CA LEU A 8 5.10 16.15 4.90
C LEU A 8 5.37 15.06 3.86
N HIS A 9 6.50 14.37 3.95
CA HIS A 9 6.82 13.20 3.11
C HIS A 9 5.85 12.05 3.36
N ARG A 10 5.52 11.76 4.62
CA ARG A 10 4.53 10.75 4.98
C ARG A 10 3.15 11.09 4.45
N PHE A 11 2.72 12.34 4.61
CA PHE A 11 1.47 12.84 4.04
C PHE A 11 1.47 12.73 2.50
N TRP A 12 2.55 13.10 1.83
CA TRP A 12 2.67 12.96 0.38
C TRP A 12 2.58 11.50 -0.09
N ARG A 13 3.25 10.58 0.60
CA ARG A 13 3.32 9.17 0.19
C ARG A 13 2.07 8.38 0.55
N GLU A 14 1.56 8.55 1.77
CA GLU A 14 0.42 7.78 2.28
C GLU A 14 -0.93 8.34 1.82
N THR A 15 -1.03 9.66 1.62
CA THR A 15 -2.31 10.30 1.27
C THR A 15 -2.47 10.54 -0.24
N LEU A 16 -1.37 10.74 -0.99
CA LEU A 16 -1.42 10.97 -2.44
C LEU A 16 -0.97 9.76 -3.27
N GLY A 17 -0.50 8.67 -2.65
CA GLY A 17 -0.18 7.41 -3.33
C GLY A 17 1.02 7.46 -4.28
N MET A 18 1.79 8.55 -4.29
CA MET A 18 2.94 8.73 -5.18
C MET A 18 4.22 8.24 -4.49
N GLY A 19 4.72 7.07 -4.91
CA GLY A 19 6.04 6.55 -4.54
C GLY A 19 6.18 5.04 -4.71
N SER A 20 7.05 4.59 -5.61
CA SER A 20 7.35 3.17 -5.80
C SER A 20 8.08 2.60 -4.57
N ARG A 21 7.85 1.31 -4.26
CA ARG A 21 8.38 0.63 -3.07
C ARG A 21 9.91 0.44 -3.11
N VAL A 22 10.55 0.65 -4.28
CA VAL A 22 11.95 0.33 -4.57
C VAL A 22 12.92 1.49 -4.30
N GLU A 23 12.44 2.74 -4.18
CA GLU A 23 13.31 3.91 -3.92
C GLU A 23 13.72 4.11 -2.44
N SER A 24 13.62 3.06 -1.61
CA SER A 24 13.73 3.18 -0.16
C SER A 24 15.15 3.48 0.37
N GLU A 25 16.20 3.31 -0.42
CA GLU A 25 17.59 3.52 0.07
C GLU A 25 18.26 4.82 -0.42
N ARG A 26 17.71 5.48 -1.45
CA ARG A 26 18.24 6.78 -1.93
C ARG A 26 17.37 7.99 -1.57
N SER A 27 16.15 7.78 -1.07
CA SER A 27 15.20 8.86 -0.76
C SER A 27 15.63 9.78 0.40
N GLU A 28 16.70 9.46 1.15
CA GLU A 28 17.23 10.41 2.14
C GLU A 28 17.87 11.65 1.50
N ARG A 29 18.25 11.61 0.21
CA ARG A 29 18.85 12.75 -0.52
C ARG A 29 17.88 13.50 -1.42
N ALA A 30 16.74 12.91 -1.80
CA ALA A 30 15.72 13.57 -2.61
C ALA A 30 14.61 14.14 -1.71
N LEU A 31 14.93 15.22 -0.97
CA LEU A 31 13.99 15.88 -0.06
C LEU A 31 12.85 16.64 -0.79
N LEU A 32 12.99 16.84 -2.10
CA LEU A 32 12.01 17.46 -3.00
C LEU A 32 12.12 16.75 -4.36
N SER A 33 11.15 15.90 -4.69
CA SER A 33 10.95 15.40 -6.05
C SER A 33 9.83 16.20 -6.69
N VAL A 34 10.13 16.99 -7.72
CA VAL A 34 9.09 17.63 -8.54
C VAL A 34 8.66 16.57 -9.57
N PRO A 35 7.39 16.11 -9.56
CA PRO A 35 6.93 15.19 -10.57
C PRO A 35 6.97 15.89 -11.93
N PHE A 36 7.80 15.37 -12.84
CA PHE A 36 7.74 15.75 -14.25
C PHE A 36 6.64 14.92 -14.90
N VAL A 37 5.61 15.58 -15.43
CA VAL A 37 4.57 14.94 -16.24
C VAL A 37 4.89 15.27 -17.69
N ASP A 38 5.32 14.27 -18.45
CA ASP A 38 5.47 14.40 -19.89
C ASP A 38 4.07 14.46 -20.52
N TYR A 39 3.67 15.63 -21.01
CA TYR A 39 2.36 15.82 -21.61
C TYR A 39 2.41 15.41 -23.09
N ALA A 40 2.10 14.16 -23.38
CA ALA A 40 1.77 13.73 -24.73
C ALA A 40 0.29 14.06 -25.01
N ARG A 41 0.02 14.95 -25.97
CA ARG A 41 -1.34 15.40 -26.35
C ARG A 41 -2.23 14.28 -26.90
N GLY A 42 -1.67 13.09 -27.16
CA GLY A 42 -2.39 11.92 -27.67
C GLY A 42 -2.81 12.04 -29.14
N ASP A 43 -2.28 13.03 -29.87
CA ASP A 43 -2.51 13.25 -31.31
C ASP A 43 -1.47 12.58 -32.21
N GLY A 44 -0.60 11.74 -31.63
CA GLY A 44 0.35 10.93 -32.36
C GLY A 44 -0.30 9.74 -33.08
N PRO A 45 0.46 9.02 -33.90
CA PRO A 45 0.00 7.79 -34.53
C PRO A 45 -0.43 6.78 -33.46
N SER A 46 -1.59 6.17 -33.68
CA SER A 46 -2.07 5.06 -32.84
C SER A 46 -1.35 3.78 -33.24
N ILE A 47 -0.79 3.07 -32.28
CA ILE A 47 -0.09 1.79 -32.49
C ILE A 47 -0.91 0.70 -31.79
N GLY A 48 -1.36 -0.32 -32.52
CA GLY A 48 -2.24 -1.33 -31.94
C GLY A 48 -2.91 -2.24 -32.95
N PRO A 49 -3.52 -3.35 -32.50
CA PRO A 49 -4.39 -4.17 -33.33
C PRO A 49 -5.49 -3.30 -33.97
N GLY A 50 -5.56 -3.31 -35.30
CA GLY A 50 -6.54 -2.53 -36.06
C GLY A 50 -6.20 -1.04 -36.25
N GLN A 51 -4.94 -0.63 -36.02
CA GLN A 51 -4.42 0.69 -36.33
C GLN A 51 -3.50 0.64 -37.57
N ASP A 52 -3.11 1.81 -38.11
CA ASP A 52 -2.19 1.90 -39.25
C ASP A 52 -0.81 1.28 -38.95
N GLU A 53 -0.37 1.38 -37.70
CA GLU A 53 0.85 0.75 -37.19
C GLU A 53 0.49 -0.39 -36.22
N GLU A 54 0.81 -1.63 -36.59
CA GLU A 54 0.59 -2.80 -35.75
C GLU A 54 1.79 -3.07 -34.83
N TRP A 55 1.57 -3.84 -33.76
CA TRP A 55 2.63 -4.41 -32.95
C TRP A 55 2.38 -5.89 -32.71
N THR A 56 3.46 -6.63 -32.47
CA THR A 56 3.39 -8.04 -32.05
C THR A 56 4.21 -8.23 -30.77
N PRO A 57 3.72 -9.00 -29.78
CA PRO A 57 4.48 -9.28 -28.58
C PRO A 57 5.67 -10.20 -28.92
N GLU A 58 6.88 -9.79 -28.56
CA GLU A 58 8.05 -10.65 -28.58
C GLU A 58 8.41 -11.09 -27.15
N ILE A 59 8.60 -12.39 -26.96
CA ILE A 59 9.05 -12.94 -25.68
C ILE A 59 10.55 -12.73 -25.57
N ILE A 60 10.97 -11.92 -24.61
CA ILE A 60 12.37 -11.72 -24.26
C ILE A 60 12.75 -12.58 -23.05
N SER A 61 13.97 -13.11 -23.06
CA SER A 61 14.52 -13.97 -22.00
C SER A 61 16.00 -13.67 -21.79
N ASP A 62 16.63 -14.39 -20.85
CA ASP A 62 18.08 -14.31 -20.62
C ASP A 62 18.92 -14.77 -21.82
N GLU A 63 18.32 -15.45 -22.80
CA GLU A 63 18.98 -15.88 -24.04
C GLU A 63 19.14 -14.73 -25.04
N VAL A 64 18.35 -13.66 -24.89
CA VAL A 64 18.43 -12.48 -25.76
C VAL A 64 19.65 -11.66 -25.34
N GLY A 65 20.74 -11.79 -26.10
CA GLY A 65 22.05 -11.28 -25.71
C GLY A 65 22.08 -9.78 -25.36
N TRP A 66 21.33 -8.93 -26.06
CA TRP A 66 21.29 -7.50 -25.72
C TRP A 66 20.51 -7.27 -24.41
N VAL A 67 19.40 -7.96 -24.17
CA VAL A 67 18.61 -7.83 -22.92
C VAL A 67 19.43 -8.31 -21.73
N HIS A 68 20.14 -9.42 -21.89
CA HIS A 68 20.97 -9.99 -20.85
C HIS A 68 22.14 -9.07 -20.46
N ASN A 69 22.79 -8.44 -21.45
CA ASN A 69 24.02 -7.68 -21.24
C ASN A 69 23.78 -6.18 -20.99
N TYR A 70 22.63 -5.64 -21.41
CA TYR A 70 22.37 -4.21 -21.30
C TYR A 70 22.07 -3.80 -19.85
N ARG A 71 22.90 -2.89 -19.32
CA ARG A 71 22.79 -2.26 -17.98
C ARG A 71 22.58 -0.74 -18.04
N GLY A 72 22.47 -0.18 -19.25
CA GLY A 72 22.38 1.25 -19.48
C GLY A 72 20.96 1.81 -19.28
N LEU A 73 20.82 3.11 -19.58
CA LEU A 73 19.54 3.80 -19.65
C LEU A 73 19.20 4.13 -21.11
N TRP A 74 17.93 3.95 -21.48
CA TRP A 74 17.41 4.14 -22.83
C TRP A 74 17.17 5.62 -23.11
N GLY A 75 17.75 6.15 -24.18
CA GLY A 75 17.60 7.55 -24.56
C GLY A 75 18.61 8.46 -23.88
N LEU A 76 18.27 9.75 -23.76
CA LEU A 76 19.14 10.76 -23.16
C LEU A 76 19.02 10.72 -21.63
N ASP A 77 20.10 10.37 -20.94
CA ASP A 77 20.23 10.58 -19.50
C ASP A 77 20.95 11.92 -19.26
N THR A 78 20.26 12.91 -18.69
CA THR A 78 20.83 14.25 -18.49
C THR A 78 21.84 14.29 -17.35
N HIS A 79 21.96 13.21 -16.57
CA HIS A 79 22.85 13.09 -15.42
C HIS A 79 22.65 14.24 -14.41
N ASP A 80 21.42 14.75 -14.29
CA ASP A 80 21.12 15.86 -13.40
C ASP A 80 21.43 15.49 -11.94
N PRO A 81 21.96 16.41 -11.12
CA PRO A 81 22.36 16.11 -9.75
C PRO A 81 21.22 15.62 -8.83
N ILE A 82 19.97 15.92 -9.20
CA ILE A 82 18.77 15.61 -8.41
C ILE A 82 18.14 14.30 -8.89
N GLY A 83 18.50 13.81 -10.09
CA GLY A 83 18.00 12.56 -10.66
C GLY A 83 16.57 12.65 -11.18
N GLY A 84 16.05 13.87 -11.38
CA GLY A 84 14.67 14.12 -11.81
C GLY A 84 14.39 13.66 -13.25
N GLU A 85 15.43 13.59 -14.08
CA GLU A 85 15.33 13.32 -15.52
C GLU A 85 16.12 12.07 -15.92
N ARG A 86 16.13 11.04 -15.06
CA ARG A 86 16.78 9.78 -15.40
C ARG A 86 16.03 9.06 -16.50
N ALA A 87 16.75 8.74 -17.58
CA ALA A 87 16.24 7.91 -18.65
C ALA A 87 15.68 6.56 -18.13
N PRO A 88 14.70 5.96 -18.82
CA PRO A 88 14.19 4.62 -18.49
C PRO A 88 15.32 3.58 -18.52
N ALA A 89 15.33 2.64 -17.58
CA ALA A 89 16.26 1.52 -17.65
C ALA A 89 15.74 0.44 -18.61
N GLY A 90 16.63 -0.41 -19.11
CA GLY A 90 16.26 -1.53 -19.98
C GLY A 90 15.34 -2.58 -19.33
N PRO A 91 14.97 -3.65 -20.06
CA PRO A 91 13.93 -4.59 -19.63
C PRO A 91 14.30 -5.45 -18.42
N LYS A 92 15.58 -5.84 -18.30
CA LYS A 92 16.06 -6.73 -17.24
C LYS A 92 16.58 -6.01 -15.99
N HIS A 93 17.18 -4.83 -16.15
CA HIS A 93 17.87 -4.13 -15.07
C HIS A 93 17.21 -2.80 -14.75
N ASP A 94 17.20 -2.44 -13.47
CA ASP A 94 16.75 -1.15 -12.98
C ASP A 94 17.80 -0.06 -13.23
N ARG A 95 17.45 1.20 -12.92
CA ARG A 95 18.30 2.39 -13.15
C ARG A 95 19.62 2.37 -12.36
N ASP A 96 19.75 1.48 -11.39
CA ASP A 96 20.97 1.27 -10.61
C ASP A 96 21.77 0.03 -11.05
N GLY A 97 21.29 -0.69 -12.08
CA GLY A 97 21.91 -1.90 -12.60
C GLY A 97 21.51 -3.18 -11.87
N SER A 98 20.68 -3.11 -10.83
CA SER A 98 20.11 -4.29 -10.16
C SER A 98 19.13 -5.03 -11.08
N VAL A 99 18.89 -6.31 -10.83
CA VAL A 99 17.93 -7.11 -11.62
C VAL A 99 16.51 -6.78 -11.17
N ARG A 100 15.66 -6.41 -12.12
CA ARG A 100 14.25 -6.08 -11.86
C ARG A 100 13.51 -7.26 -11.24
N GLN A 101 12.61 -6.98 -10.30
CA GLN A 101 11.73 -7.99 -9.71
C GLN A 101 10.85 -8.66 -10.77
N SER A 102 10.28 -7.88 -11.69
CA SER A 102 9.49 -8.40 -12.81
C SER A 102 10.24 -9.36 -13.72
N TRP A 103 11.58 -9.37 -13.67
CA TRP A 103 12.40 -10.29 -14.45
C TRP A 103 12.66 -11.62 -13.73
N HIS A 104 13.12 -11.58 -12.47
CA HIS A 104 13.51 -12.79 -11.74
C HIS A 104 12.35 -13.46 -10.98
N ASP A 105 11.28 -12.71 -10.71
CA ASP A 105 10.08 -13.16 -10.02
C ASP A 105 8.84 -12.50 -10.65
N PRO A 106 8.47 -12.89 -11.88
CA PRO A 106 7.36 -12.26 -12.59
C PRO A 106 6.00 -12.50 -11.90
N VAL A 107 5.83 -13.65 -11.26
CA VAL A 107 4.60 -14.04 -10.57
C VAL A 107 4.46 -13.27 -9.25
N GLY A 108 5.51 -13.19 -8.44
CA GLY A 108 5.52 -12.39 -7.23
C GLY A 108 5.48 -10.90 -7.50
N TRP A 109 6.09 -10.42 -8.58
CA TRP A 109 5.95 -9.03 -9.04
C TRP A 109 4.50 -8.68 -9.38
N ALA A 110 3.78 -9.58 -10.07
CA ALA A 110 2.35 -9.42 -10.35
C ALA A 110 1.47 -9.64 -9.10
N GLY A 111 2.05 -10.05 -7.97
CA GLY A 111 1.32 -10.35 -6.73
C GLY A 111 0.51 -11.64 -6.80
N LEU A 112 0.86 -12.56 -7.70
CA LEU A 112 0.16 -13.83 -7.92
C LEU A 112 0.67 -14.96 -7.01
N ASP A 113 1.79 -14.80 -6.29
CA ASP A 113 2.31 -15.82 -5.35
C ASP A 113 1.34 -16.22 -4.24
N LYS A 114 0.41 -15.32 -3.89
CA LYS A 114 -0.62 -15.53 -2.87
C LYS A 114 -1.91 -16.15 -3.43
N VAL A 115 -1.99 -16.34 -4.74
CA VAL A 115 -3.20 -16.76 -5.45
C VAL A 115 -2.98 -18.18 -5.96
N TYR A 116 -3.88 -19.09 -5.59
CA TYR A 116 -3.86 -20.42 -6.17
C TYR A 116 -4.34 -20.39 -7.62
N PRO A 117 -3.73 -21.18 -8.53
CA PRO A 117 -4.28 -21.39 -9.85
C PRO A 117 -5.73 -21.90 -9.75
N PRO A 118 -6.67 -21.42 -10.60
CA PRO A 118 -8.09 -21.80 -10.51
C PRO A 118 -8.32 -23.31 -10.49
N ALA A 119 -7.55 -24.08 -11.27
CA ALA A 119 -7.63 -25.53 -11.31
C ALA A 119 -7.25 -26.24 -9.99
N LYS A 120 -6.43 -25.60 -9.14
CA LYS A 120 -5.99 -26.14 -7.85
C LYS A 120 -6.81 -25.62 -6.68
N LEU A 121 -7.35 -24.41 -6.79
CA LEU A 121 -8.04 -23.69 -5.72
C LEU A 121 -9.10 -24.55 -4.98
N PRO A 122 -9.99 -25.32 -5.62
CA PRO A 122 -10.99 -26.13 -4.91
C PRO A 122 -10.38 -27.18 -3.97
N GLY A 123 -9.28 -27.81 -4.40
CA GLY A 123 -8.55 -28.79 -3.59
C GLY A 123 -7.87 -28.13 -2.39
N GLU A 124 -7.24 -26.98 -2.60
CA GLU A 124 -6.55 -26.22 -1.56
C GLU A 124 -7.52 -25.68 -0.49
N ILE A 125 -8.72 -25.23 -0.89
CA ILE A 125 -9.76 -24.81 0.07
C ILE A 125 -10.19 -26.01 0.93
N THR A 126 -10.36 -27.19 0.32
CA THR A 126 -10.76 -28.41 1.04
C THR A 126 -9.70 -28.84 2.06
N LEU A 127 -8.42 -28.79 1.67
CA LEU A 127 -7.31 -29.06 2.58
C LEU A 127 -7.29 -28.05 3.74
N ARG A 128 -7.43 -26.76 3.44
CA ARG A 128 -7.41 -25.72 4.47
C ARG A 128 -8.57 -25.84 5.45
N LEU A 129 -9.76 -26.22 4.99
CA LEU A 129 -10.91 -26.49 5.86
C LEU A 129 -10.62 -27.64 6.84
N ALA A 130 -9.99 -28.72 6.37
CA ALA A 130 -9.62 -29.85 7.21
C ALA A 130 -8.56 -29.46 8.25
N GLU A 131 -7.56 -28.67 7.87
CA GLU A 131 -6.55 -28.13 8.80
C GLU A 131 -7.18 -27.29 9.91
N VAL A 132 -8.01 -26.30 9.55
CA VAL A 132 -8.66 -25.42 10.52
C VAL A 132 -9.60 -26.20 11.44
N GLN A 133 -10.32 -27.19 10.90
CA GLN A 133 -11.17 -28.07 11.71
C GLN A 133 -10.34 -28.87 12.73
N GLY A 134 -9.20 -29.42 12.32
CA GLY A 134 -8.27 -30.11 13.24
C GLY A 134 -7.74 -29.19 14.35
N GLU A 135 -7.41 -27.94 14.02
CA GLU A 135 -7.00 -26.94 15.02
C GLU A 135 -8.14 -26.62 16.03
N VAL A 136 -9.38 -26.52 15.55
CA VAL A 136 -10.56 -26.29 16.42
C VAL A 136 -10.80 -27.46 17.37
N GLU A 137 -10.64 -28.70 16.90
CA GLU A 137 -10.78 -29.90 17.71
C GLU A 137 -9.70 -29.96 18.81
N ALA A 138 -8.43 -29.73 18.45
CA ALA A 138 -7.32 -29.69 19.40
C ALA A 138 -7.47 -28.60 20.48
N LEU A 139 -7.94 -27.41 20.09
CA LEU A 139 -8.23 -26.34 21.04
C LEU A 139 -9.43 -26.69 21.92
N THR A 140 -10.41 -27.43 21.42
CA THR A 140 -11.58 -27.84 22.20
C THR A 140 -11.18 -28.79 23.32
N GLU A 141 -10.31 -29.76 23.04
CA GLU A 141 -9.70 -30.63 24.05
C GLU A 141 -8.89 -29.82 25.07
N SER A 142 -7.97 -28.96 24.58
CA SER A 142 -7.14 -28.11 25.44
C SER A 142 -7.97 -27.21 26.36
N ILE A 143 -9.07 -26.62 25.87
CA ILE A 143 -9.99 -25.80 26.66
C ILE A 143 -10.69 -26.64 27.73
N ALA A 144 -11.03 -27.89 27.45
CA ALA A 144 -11.68 -28.77 28.42
C ALA A 144 -10.73 -29.10 29.59
N GLU A 145 -9.47 -29.42 29.28
CA GLU A 145 -8.42 -29.71 30.27
C GLU A 145 -8.09 -28.48 31.13
N ASN A 146 -7.80 -27.34 30.50
CA ASN A 146 -7.47 -26.09 31.20
C ASN A 146 -8.63 -25.60 32.07
N ARG A 147 -9.88 -25.79 31.63
CA ARG A 147 -11.05 -25.46 32.43
C ARG A 147 -11.12 -26.29 33.70
N GLU A 148 -10.76 -27.58 33.64
CA GLU A 148 -10.73 -28.42 34.83
C GLU A 148 -9.59 -28.02 35.77
N ALA A 149 -8.41 -27.66 35.24
CA ALA A 149 -7.30 -27.14 36.05
C ALA A 149 -7.69 -25.84 36.79
N VAL A 150 -8.29 -24.87 36.08
CA VAL A 150 -8.79 -23.62 36.66
C VAL A 150 -9.85 -23.89 37.73
N ARG A 151 -10.76 -24.85 37.53
CA ARG A 151 -11.77 -25.22 38.55
C ARG A 151 -11.12 -25.74 39.83
N LYS A 152 -10.15 -26.66 39.71
CA LYS A 152 -9.42 -27.20 40.87
C LYS A 152 -8.67 -26.10 41.60
N LEU A 153 -7.98 -25.22 40.87
CA LEU A 153 -7.24 -24.11 41.46
C LEU A 153 -8.15 -23.08 42.14
N ALA A 154 -9.33 -22.81 41.58
CA ALA A 154 -10.33 -21.96 42.22
C ALA A 154 -10.85 -22.57 43.54
N LEU A 155 -11.03 -23.90 43.59
CA LEU A 155 -11.38 -24.60 44.84
C LEU A 155 -10.28 -24.48 45.89
N ASP A 156 -9.01 -24.65 45.51
CA ASP A 156 -7.87 -24.46 46.41
C ASP A 156 -7.84 -23.04 46.99
N VAL A 157 -8.01 -22.02 46.14
CA VAL A 157 -8.02 -20.61 46.55
C VAL A 157 -9.16 -20.34 47.54
N GLU A 158 -10.36 -20.84 47.26
CA GLU A 158 -11.52 -20.63 48.14
C GLU A 158 -11.36 -21.37 49.48
N ALA A 159 -10.79 -22.58 49.47
CA ALA A 159 -10.49 -23.31 50.71
C ALA A 159 -9.47 -22.56 51.58
N LEU A 160 -8.38 -22.05 50.96
CA LEU A 160 -7.35 -21.27 51.65
C LEU A 160 -7.87 -19.92 52.15
N ARG A 161 -8.88 -19.33 51.50
CA ARG A 161 -9.51 -18.09 51.94
C ARG A 161 -10.18 -18.25 53.31
N ILE A 162 -10.72 -19.44 53.61
CA ILE A 162 -11.40 -19.70 54.89
C ILE A 162 -10.39 -19.99 56.00
N SER A 163 -9.32 -20.74 55.71
CA SER A 163 -8.35 -21.16 56.73
C SER A 163 -7.18 -20.19 56.94
N GLU A 164 -6.67 -19.57 55.88
CA GLU A 164 -5.38 -18.87 55.88
C GLU A 164 -5.32 -17.71 54.87
N HIS A 165 -6.33 -16.83 54.85
CA HIS A 165 -6.47 -15.76 53.85
C HIS A 165 -5.24 -14.83 53.73
N THR A 166 -4.53 -14.56 54.83
CA THR A 166 -3.35 -13.69 54.84
C THR A 166 -2.04 -14.40 54.51
N SER A 167 -2.08 -15.71 54.23
CA SER A 167 -0.88 -16.50 53.92
C SER A 167 -0.26 -16.11 52.58
N THR A 168 1.06 -16.28 52.49
CA THR A 168 1.79 -16.17 51.21
C THR A 168 1.30 -17.19 50.19
N LEU A 169 0.91 -18.39 50.66
CA LEU A 169 0.37 -19.47 49.84
C LEU A 169 -0.96 -19.09 49.17
N HIS A 170 -1.90 -18.50 49.91
CA HIS A 170 -3.15 -18.00 49.34
C HIS A 170 -2.87 -16.99 48.22
N ARG A 171 -2.00 -15.99 48.48
CA ARG A 171 -1.65 -14.96 47.48
C ARG A 171 -1.02 -15.56 46.21
N GLN A 172 -0.11 -16.52 46.37
CA GLN A 172 0.52 -17.20 45.24
C GLN A 172 -0.52 -17.96 44.40
N LYS A 173 -1.39 -18.74 45.05
CA LYS A 173 -2.46 -19.51 44.39
C LYS A 173 -3.47 -18.60 43.69
N THR A 174 -3.80 -17.44 44.25
CA THR A 174 -4.64 -16.43 43.59
C THR A 174 -3.97 -15.89 42.32
N GLY A 175 -2.69 -15.54 42.37
CA GLY A 175 -1.97 -15.07 41.18
C GLY A 175 -1.92 -16.12 40.07
N THR A 176 -1.62 -17.38 40.42
CA THR A 176 -1.67 -18.49 39.44
C THR A 176 -3.08 -18.70 38.89
N LEU A 177 -4.14 -18.50 39.68
CA LEU A 177 -5.51 -18.62 39.20
C LEU A 177 -5.84 -17.56 38.15
N GLU A 178 -5.40 -16.32 38.36
CA GLU A 178 -5.59 -15.23 37.40
C GLU A 178 -4.86 -15.53 36.08
N GLU A 179 -3.59 -15.95 36.14
CA GLU A 179 -2.78 -16.32 34.97
C GLU A 179 -3.43 -17.45 34.15
N GLU A 180 -3.86 -18.54 34.81
CA GLU A 180 -4.50 -19.69 34.16
C GLU A 180 -5.89 -19.32 33.59
N GLN A 181 -6.61 -18.39 34.23
CA GLN A 181 -7.86 -17.86 33.69
C GLN A 181 -7.64 -17.05 32.42
N GLU A 182 -6.63 -16.17 32.39
CA GLU A 182 -6.26 -15.41 31.19
C GLU A 182 -5.86 -16.33 30.04
N ALA A 183 -5.02 -17.34 30.32
CA ALA A 183 -4.64 -18.36 29.34
C ALA A 183 -5.87 -19.11 28.77
N LEU A 184 -6.80 -19.53 29.64
CA LEU A 184 -8.05 -20.17 29.21
C LEU A 184 -8.91 -19.25 28.34
N GLN A 185 -8.96 -17.94 28.62
CA GLN A 185 -9.70 -16.99 27.78
C GLN A 185 -9.02 -16.80 26.42
N ALA A 186 -7.69 -16.73 26.37
CA ALA A 186 -6.94 -16.66 25.12
C ALA A 186 -7.20 -17.90 24.23
N LEU A 187 -7.20 -19.10 24.81
CA LEU A 187 -7.54 -20.34 24.08
C LEU A 187 -8.97 -20.29 23.51
N LYS A 188 -9.94 -19.83 24.30
CA LYS A 188 -11.34 -19.68 23.84
C LYS A 188 -11.45 -18.65 22.71
N ALA A 189 -10.79 -17.51 22.83
CA ALA A 189 -10.77 -16.47 21.81
C ALA A 189 -10.20 -17.00 20.50
N ARG A 190 -9.05 -17.71 20.57
CA ARG A 190 -8.43 -18.33 19.40
C ARG A 190 -9.34 -19.38 18.74
N ARG A 191 -10.02 -20.21 19.52
CA ARG A 191 -10.97 -21.18 18.98
C ARG A 191 -12.12 -20.48 18.23
N THR A 192 -12.67 -19.40 18.81
CA THR A 192 -13.73 -18.63 18.15
C THR A 192 -13.25 -18.04 16.83
N GLU A 193 -12.05 -17.44 16.80
CA GLU A 193 -11.45 -16.94 15.56
C GLU A 193 -11.34 -18.02 14.47
N LEU A 194 -10.90 -19.23 14.84
CA LEU A 194 -10.79 -20.34 13.90
C LEU A 194 -12.15 -20.86 13.41
N VAL A 195 -13.18 -20.88 14.27
CA VAL A 195 -14.54 -21.25 13.85
C VAL A 195 -15.09 -20.24 12.84
N GLU A 196 -14.92 -18.94 13.08
CA GLU A 196 -15.30 -17.90 12.12
C GLU A 196 -14.53 -18.04 10.80
N THR A 197 -13.23 -18.32 10.89
CA THR A 197 -12.38 -18.56 9.71
C THR A 197 -12.87 -19.77 8.90
N TRP A 198 -13.23 -20.86 9.58
CA TRP A 198 -13.78 -22.06 8.94
C TRP A 198 -15.09 -21.76 8.21
N GLN A 199 -16.01 -21.02 8.83
CA GLN A 199 -17.29 -20.64 8.22
C GLN A 199 -17.10 -19.74 6.98
N ALA A 200 -16.15 -18.80 7.05
CA ALA A 200 -15.79 -17.95 5.92
C ALA A 200 -15.20 -18.79 4.76
N LEU A 201 -14.30 -19.74 5.07
CA LEU A 201 -13.73 -20.66 4.08
C LEU A 201 -14.78 -21.57 3.45
N ASP A 202 -15.75 -22.10 4.21
CA ASP A 202 -16.81 -22.94 3.67
C ASP A 202 -17.75 -22.14 2.76
N SER A 203 -18.08 -20.91 3.16
CA SER A 203 -18.86 -19.99 2.32
C SER A 203 -18.12 -19.67 1.01
N TYR A 204 -16.81 -19.46 1.08
CA TYR A 204 -15.96 -19.25 -0.09
C TYR A 204 -15.89 -20.49 -0.99
N ARG A 205 -15.73 -21.69 -0.42
CA ARG A 205 -15.79 -22.96 -1.15
C ARG A 205 -17.07 -23.08 -1.97
N GLN A 206 -18.22 -22.79 -1.35
CA GLN A 206 -19.52 -22.85 -2.02
C GLN A 206 -19.65 -21.84 -3.18
N ARG A 207 -18.99 -20.67 -3.11
CA ARG A 207 -18.95 -19.71 -4.23
C ARG A 207 -18.12 -20.26 -5.39
N VAL A 208 -16.92 -20.76 -5.09
CA VAL A 208 -16.01 -21.34 -6.10
C VAL A 208 -16.67 -22.54 -6.81
N GLU A 209 -17.37 -23.41 -6.07
CA GLU A 209 -18.10 -24.55 -6.64
C GLU A 209 -19.24 -24.13 -7.58
N ARG A 210 -19.82 -22.95 -7.38
CA ARG A 210 -20.85 -22.37 -8.26
C ARG A 210 -20.28 -21.68 -9.49
N GLY A 211 -18.95 -21.59 -9.63
CA GLY A 211 -18.29 -20.82 -10.69
C GLY A 211 -18.45 -19.31 -10.53
N ASP A 212 -18.78 -18.86 -9.31
CA ASP A 212 -18.81 -17.44 -8.93
C ASP A 212 -17.37 -17.01 -8.61
N GLU A 213 -16.57 -16.86 -9.68
CA GLU A 213 -15.18 -16.40 -9.63
C GLU A 213 -15.15 -14.88 -9.39
N ASP A 214 -14.28 -14.44 -8.48
CA ASP A 214 -14.02 -13.01 -8.29
C ASP A 214 -13.37 -12.42 -9.56
N GLU A 215 -13.48 -11.10 -9.73
CA GLU A 215 -12.86 -10.42 -10.86
C GLU A 215 -11.35 -10.74 -10.93
N PRO A 216 -10.75 -10.92 -12.14
CA PRO A 216 -9.34 -11.28 -12.26
C PRO A 216 -8.38 -10.34 -11.53
N ALA A 217 -8.76 -9.07 -11.38
CA ALA A 217 -8.00 -8.03 -10.70
C ALA A 217 -8.23 -7.97 -9.17
N ALA A 218 -9.14 -8.77 -8.60
CA ALA A 218 -9.48 -8.72 -7.16
C ALA A 218 -8.28 -8.99 -6.23
N HIS A 219 -7.23 -9.63 -6.73
CA HIS A 219 -5.98 -9.84 -6.00
C HIS A 219 -5.12 -8.56 -5.86
N LEU A 220 -5.39 -7.52 -6.66
CA LEU A 220 -4.68 -6.25 -6.63
C LEU A 220 -5.22 -5.35 -5.52
N ARG A 221 -4.33 -4.70 -4.77
CA ARG A 221 -4.73 -3.73 -3.72
C ARG A 221 -4.90 -2.31 -4.27
N HIS A 222 -4.16 -1.98 -5.31
CA HIS A 222 -4.20 -0.67 -5.96
C HIS A 222 -4.27 -0.94 -7.46
N GLU A 223 -5.48 -0.99 -7.98
CA GLU A 223 -5.68 -1.08 -9.43
C GLU A 223 -5.38 0.29 -10.04
N VAL A 224 -4.56 0.30 -11.08
CA VAL A 224 -4.25 1.52 -11.83
C VAL A 224 -5.27 1.62 -12.95
N HIS A 225 -6.26 2.50 -12.77
CA HIS A 225 -7.17 2.84 -13.85
C HIS A 225 -6.58 3.99 -14.67
N PRO A 226 -6.80 3.99 -15.99
CA PRO A 226 -6.53 5.17 -16.81
C PRO A 226 -7.23 6.39 -16.22
N GLU A 227 -6.56 7.54 -16.23
CA GLU A 227 -7.18 8.79 -15.80
C GLU A 227 -8.43 9.05 -16.68
N PRO A 228 -9.60 9.33 -16.08
CA PRO A 228 -10.78 9.62 -16.87
C PRO A 228 -10.53 10.86 -17.74
N PRO A 229 -11.15 10.94 -18.93
CA PRO A 229 -10.97 12.09 -19.80
C PRO A 229 -11.32 13.37 -19.03
N LEU A 230 -10.41 14.34 -19.06
CA LEU A 230 -10.60 15.62 -18.38
C LEU A 230 -11.92 16.24 -18.85
N PRO A 231 -12.74 16.79 -17.94
CA PRO A 231 -13.93 17.52 -18.35
C PRO A 231 -13.53 18.72 -19.21
N ALA A 232 -14.39 19.11 -20.15
CA ALA A 232 -14.16 20.27 -21.00
C ALA A 232 -13.93 21.53 -20.13
N GLN A 233 -12.68 21.96 -20.01
CA GLN A 233 -12.34 23.13 -19.21
C GLN A 233 -12.87 24.39 -19.91
N HIS A 234 -13.45 25.32 -19.14
CA HIS A 234 -13.82 26.62 -19.69
C HIS A 234 -12.54 27.37 -20.09
N ARG A 235 -12.49 27.94 -21.30
CA ARG A 235 -11.33 28.71 -21.83
C ARG A 235 -10.76 29.76 -20.87
N ILE A 236 -11.59 30.28 -19.98
CA ILE A 236 -11.21 31.24 -18.93
C ILE A 236 -10.20 30.62 -17.96
N MET A 237 -10.33 29.34 -17.61
CA MET A 237 -9.41 28.65 -16.70
C MET A 237 -8.09 28.29 -17.35
N GLU A 238 -8.07 27.96 -18.64
CA GLU A 238 -6.80 27.78 -19.38
C GLU A 238 -5.99 29.09 -19.42
N ILE A 239 -6.67 30.22 -19.70
CA ILE A 239 -6.04 31.54 -19.70
C ILE A 239 -5.56 31.90 -18.29
N TRP A 240 -6.36 31.65 -17.26
CA TRP A 240 -5.98 31.92 -15.87
C TRP A 240 -4.79 31.04 -15.44
N ALA A 241 -4.81 29.74 -15.73
CA ALA A 241 -3.71 28.84 -15.42
C ALA A 241 -2.39 29.29 -16.08
N ALA A 242 -2.44 29.69 -17.35
CA ALA A 242 -1.27 30.18 -18.07
C ALA A 242 -0.73 31.52 -17.53
N LEU A 243 -1.63 32.44 -17.10
CA LEU A 243 -1.24 33.80 -16.70
C LEU A 243 -0.96 33.95 -15.20
N SER A 244 -1.53 33.08 -14.36
CA SER A 244 -1.53 33.23 -12.90
C SER A 244 -0.14 33.14 -12.29
N SER A 245 0.72 32.24 -12.77
CA SER A 245 2.09 32.09 -12.24
C SER A 245 2.96 33.29 -12.59
N ALA A 246 2.87 33.79 -13.82
CA ALA A 246 3.58 34.99 -14.24
C ALA A 246 3.11 36.23 -13.48
N MET A 247 1.79 36.36 -13.28
CA MET A 247 1.20 37.44 -12.50
C MET A 247 1.59 37.37 -11.02
N LEU A 248 1.60 36.18 -10.41
CA LEU A 248 2.04 35.98 -9.04
C LEU A 248 3.50 36.39 -8.84
N LEU A 249 4.39 35.96 -9.74
CA LEU A 249 5.80 36.34 -9.71
C LEU A 249 6.00 37.84 -9.89
N LEU A 250 5.24 38.48 -10.79
CA LEU A 250 5.28 39.92 -11.00
C LEU A 250 4.85 40.69 -9.74
N ILE A 251 3.74 40.29 -9.12
CA ILE A 251 3.24 40.92 -7.89
C ILE A 251 4.24 40.75 -6.75
N LEU A 252 4.84 39.57 -6.62
CA LEU A 252 5.84 39.29 -5.59
C LEU A 252 7.12 40.11 -5.83
N LEU A 253 7.57 40.23 -7.08
CA LEU A 253 8.69 41.10 -7.47
C LEU A 253 8.40 42.57 -7.12
N LEU A 254 7.22 43.07 -7.45
CA LEU A 254 6.80 44.44 -7.10
C LEU A 254 6.77 44.64 -5.58
N LEU A 255 6.31 43.65 -4.81
CA LEU A 255 6.30 43.70 -3.36
C LEU A 255 7.72 43.85 -2.78
N VAL A 256 8.69 43.13 -3.35
CA VAL A 256 10.10 43.17 -2.94
C VAL A 256 10.77 44.50 -3.32
N LEU A 257 10.45 45.06 -4.50
CA LEU A 257 11.07 46.29 -5.00
C LEU A 257 10.53 47.55 -4.30
N PHE A 258 9.22 47.63 -4.09
CA PHE A 258 8.58 48.82 -3.55
C PHE A 258 8.46 48.83 -2.02
N GLN A 259 8.63 47.66 -1.36
CA GLN A 259 8.59 47.48 0.09
C GLN A 259 7.53 48.34 0.80
N PRO A 260 6.23 48.17 0.46
CA PRO A 260 5.17 48.99 1.05
C PRO A 260 5.13 48.81 2.57
N GLU A 261 4.64 49.84 3.28
CA GLU A 261 4.32 49.70 4.69
C GLU A 261 3.41 48.49 4.88
N HIS A 262 3.79 47.64 5.84
CA HIS A 262 3.11 46.37 6.10
C HIS A 262 3.13 45.34 4.95
N TRP A 263 4.21 45.24 4.18
CA TRP A 263 4.42 44.23 3.12
C TRP A 263 3.99 42.79 3.49
N PHE A 264 4.13 42.40 4.76
CA PHE A 264 3.68 41.11 5.26
C PHE A 264 2.16 40.88 5.08
N TRP A 265 1.33 41.88 5.38
CA TRP A 265 -0.13 41.78 5.23
C TRP A 265 -0.55 41.70 3.76
N TRP A 266 0.18 42.37 2.87
CA TRP A 266 -0.02 42.24 1.42
C TRP A 266 0.29 40.85 0.91
N LEU A 267 1.34 40.21 1.42
CA LEU A 267 1.72 38.85 1.06
C LEU A 267 0.66 37.83 1.53
N VAL A 268 0.14 38.00 2.75
CA VAL A 268 -0.98 37.19 3.26
C VAL A 268 -2.24 37.40 2.41
N GLY A 269 -2.59 38.65 2.08
CA GLY A 269 -3.75 38.96 1.23
C GLY A 269 -3.64 38.35 -0.17
N LEU A 270 -2.46 38.39 -0.77
CA LEU A 270 -2.18 37.76 -2.06
C LEU A 270 -2.40 36.24 -2.02
N GLY A 271 -1.91 35.58 -0.96
CA GLY A 271 -2.12 34.14 -0.76
C GLY A 271 -3.60 33.78 -0.60
N VAL A 272 -4.38 34.59 0.14
CA VAL A 272 -5.83 34.37 0.31
C VAL A 272 -6.58 34.54 -1.01
N VAL A 273 -6.29 35.59 -1.79
CA VAL A 273 -6.94 35.83 -3.09
C VAL A 273 -6.60 34.71 -4.08
N TYR A 274 -5.33 34.33 -4.18
CA TYR A 274 -4.90 33.26 -5.07
C TYR A 274 -5.54 31.93 -4.68
N GLY A 275 -5.52 31.58 -3.38
CA GLY A 275 -6.16 30.37 -2.87
C GLY A 275 -7.68 30.34 -3.05
N ALA A 276 -8.36 31.49 -2.94
CA ALA A 276 -9.80 31.58 -3.20
C ALA A 276 -10.14 31.34 -4.67
N VAL A 277 -9.37 31.92 -5.60
CA VAL A 277 -9.56 31.71 -7.04
C VAL A 277 -9.22 30.27 -7.44
N GLU A 278 -8.18 29.68 -6.86
CA GLU A 278 -7.81 28.29 -7.11
C GLU A 278 -8.87 27.32 -6.55
N ALA A 279 -9.48 27.64 -5.40
CA ALA A 279 -10.56 26.85 -4.83
C ALA A 279 -11.85 26.89 -5.65
N THR A 280 -12.16 28.02 -6.32
CA THR A 280 -13.26 28.08 -7.30
C THR A 280 -12.92 27.44 -8.63
N ALA A 281 -11.64 27.40 -9.03
CA ALA A 281 -11.17 26.74 -10.25
C ALA A 281 -11.24 25.21 -10.19
N ARG A 282 -11.08 24.63 -8.99
CA ARG A 282 -11.04 23.17 -8.75
C ARG A 282 -12.42 22.54 -8.54
N ARG A 283 -13.50 23.32 -8.51
CA ARG A 283 -14.90 22.84 -8.42
C ARG A 283 -15.51 22.72 -9.80
#